data_AF-A0A538EEX6-F1
#
_entry.id   AF-A0A538EEX6-F1
#
_cell.length_a   1.000
_cell.length_b   1.000
_cell.length_c   1.000
_cell.angle_alpha   90.00
_cell.angle_beta   90.00
_cell.angle_gamma   90.00
#
_symmetry.space_group_name_H-M   'P 1'
#
loop_
_entity.id
_entity.type
_entity.pdbx_description
1 polymer ?
#
loop_
_entity_poly.entity_id
_entity_poly.type
_entity_poly.pdbx_seq_one_letter_code
_entity_poly.pdbx_strand_id
1 'polypeptide(L)'
;MGPAERALAARPSCPDGSLPGRTIWVTETGAGALPPGRPRPAGTAALGAGCRSLAALLDRWYRDPRVATAFQYTLRDDPGFPVGLSPPATGPPYPTFALWRAWGARPDPTAPPPPLPAPCR
;
A
#
# COMPACT_ATOMS: atom_id res chain seq x y z
N MET A 1 13.63 -5.83 -11.57
CA MET A 1 12.52 -5.19 -12.33
C MET A 1 11.73 -6.29 -13.01
N GLY A 2 10.42 -6.39 -12.77
CA GLY A 2 9.58 -7.48 -13.27
C GLY A 2 9.25 -7.35 -14.78
N PRO A 3 8.58 -8.35 -15.36
CA PRO A 3 8.24 -8.38 -16.78
C PRO A 3 7.28 -7.24 -17.19
N ALA A 4 6.34 -6.87 -16.32
CA ALA A 4 5.36 -5.81 -16.58
C ALA A 4 6.03 -4.43 -16.64
N GLU A 5 6.96 -4.15 -15.73
CA GLU A 5 7.69 -2.88 -15.67
C GLU A 5 8.60 -2.71 -16.89
N ARG A 6 9.20 -3.81 -17.39
CA ARG A 6 9.97 -3.78 -18.65
C ARG A 6 9.07 -3.51 -19.86
N ALA A 7 7.89 -4.13 -19.93
CA ALA A 7 6.94 -3.92 -21.02
C ALA A 7 6.43 -2.47 -21.06
N LEU A 8 6.16 -1.87 -19.89
CA LEU A 8 5.76 -0.47 -19.80
C LEU A 8 6.89 0.49 -20.23
N ALA A 9 8.13 0.22 -19.82
CA ALA A 9 9.29 1.03 -20.16
C ALA A 9 9.66 0.95 -21.66
N ALA A 10 9.33 -0.16 -22.32
CA ALA A 10 9.55 -0.35 -23.75
C ALA A 10 8.48 0.31 -24.65
N ARG A 11 7.40 0.86 -24.07
CA ARG A 11 6.42 1.59 -24.87
C ARG A 11 7.05 2.91 -25.30
N PRO A 12 7.15 3.19 -26.61
CA PRO A 12 7.41 4.56 -27.05
C PRO A 12 6.28 5.40 -26.45
N SER A 13 6.64 6.59 -25.95
CA SER A 13 5.75 7.58 -25.32
C SER A 13 4.30 7.52 -25.79
N CYS A 14 3.36 7.86 -24.90
CA CYS A 14 1.96 8.05 -25.30
C CYS A 14 1.86 8.92 -26.58
N PRO A 15 0.83 8.75 -27.43
CA PRO A 15 0.71 9.46 -28.72
C PRO A 15 0.77 10.99 -28.64
N ASP A 16 0.58 11.56 -27.44
CA ASP A 16 0.72 12.98 -27.10
C ASP A 16 2.16 13.41 -26.76
N GLY A 17 3.15 12.51 -26.89
CA GLY A 17 4.55 12.76 -26.55
C GLY A 17 4.84 12.78 -25.04
N SER A 18 3.89 12.39 -24.19
CA SER A 18 4.16 12.30 -22.76
C SER A 18 5.00 11.06 -22.44
N LEU A 19 6.16 11.29 -21.80
CA LEU A 19 6.76 10.53 -20.66
C LEU A 19 8.29 10.68 -20.64
N PRO A 20 8.80 11.79 -20.09
CA PRO A 20 9.41 11.76 -18.74
C PRO A 20 8.75 12.76 -17.77
N GLY A 21 8.71 12.43 -16.47
CA GLY A 21 8.23 13.37 -15.43
C GLY A 21 6.74 13.32 -15.09
N ARG A 22 6.02 12.23 -15.38
CA ARG A 22 4.64 12.07 -14.90
C ARG A 22 4.56 11.46 -13.51
N THR A 23 3.66 12.05 -12.75
CA THR A 23 3.21 11.63 -11.43
C THR A 23 2.48 10.29 -11.48
N ILE A 24 2.87 9.36 -10.63
CA ILE A 24 2.26 8.05 -10.37
C ILE A 24 1.32 8.19 -9.19
N TRP A 25 0.09 7.70 -9.38
CA TRP A 25 -0.86 7.47 -8.31
C TRP A 25 -1.02 5.97 -8.14
N VAL A 26 -0.69 5.46 -6.96
CA VAL A 26 -1.00 4.07 -6.60
C VAL A 26 -2.46 4.05 -6.20
N THR A 27 -3.33 3.72 -7.16
CA THR A 27 -4.79 3.78 -6.98
C THR A 27 -5.32 2.75 -5.99
N GLU A 28 -4.61 1.64 -5.81
CA GLU A 28 -5.00 0.58 -4.88
C GLU A 28 -3.75 -0.08 -4.26
N THR A 29 -3.77 -0.21 -2.94
CA THR A 29 -2.81 -1.01 -2.19
C THR A 29 -3.44 -1.58 -0.93
N GLY A 30 -2.84 -2.62 -0.37
CA GLY A 30 -3.24 -3.18 0.91
C GLY A 30 -2.38 -4.39 1.25
N ALA A 31 -2.60 -4.95 2.43
CA ALA A 31 -1.94 -6.18 2.87
C ALA A 31 -3.00 -7.25 3.09
N GLY A 32 -2.88 -8.37 2.39
CA GLY A 32 -3.75 -9.54 2.50
C GLY A 32 -2.94 -10.83 2.39
N ALA A 33 -3.55 -11.91 1.94
CA ALA A 33 -2.85 -13.17 1.68
C ALA A 33 -2.09 -13.17 0.34
N LEU A 34 -1.15 -14.12 0.22
CA LEU A 34 -0.52 -14.51 -1.03
C LEU A 34 -1.04 -15.91 -1.43
N PRO A 35 -1.49 -16.12 -2.69
CA PRO A 35 -1.72 -15.11 -3.73
C PRO A 35 -2.87 -14.14 -3.38
N PRO A 36 -2.98 -12.97 -4.05
CA PRO A 36 -4.09 -12.04 -3.85
C PRO A 36 -5.46 -12.68 -4.01
N GLY A 37 -6.45 -12.18 -3.27
CA GLY A 37 -7.83 -12.71 -3.26
C GLY A 37 -8.04 -13.95 -2.39
N ARG A 38 -6.99 -14.49 -1.77
CA ARG A 38 -7.13 -15.55 -0.75
C ARG A 38 -7.53 -14.98 0.61
N PRO A 39 -8.18 -15.77 1.48
CA PRO A 39 -8.50 -15.36 2.84
C PRO A 39 -7.26 -14.86 3.57
N ARG A 40 -7.39 -13.71 4.24
CA ARG A 40 -6.33 -13.15 5.09
C ARG A 40 -5.88 -14.20 6.12
N PRO A 41 -4.56 -14.40 6.33
CA PRO A 41 -4.10 -15.33 7.35
C PRO A 41 -4.48 -14.81 8.75
N ALA A 42 -4.95 -15.72 9.61
CA ALA A 42 -5.31 -15.39 10.98
C ALA A 42 -4.06 -15.25 11.87
N GLY A 43 -4.23 -14.58 13.01
CA GLY A 43 -3.21 -14.47 14.05
C GLY A 43 -2.37 -13.20 13.98
N THR A 44 -1.97 -12.72 15.16
CA THR A 44 -1.24 -11.46 15.34
C THR A 44 0.07 -11.42 14.57
N ALA A 45 0.83 -12.52 14.54
CA ALA A 45 2.10 -12.62 13.82
C ALA A 45 1.92 -12.42 12.30
N ALA A 46 0.90 -13.01 11.70
CA ALA A 46 0.65 -12.89 10.27
C ALA A 46 0.12 -11.49 9.90
N LEU A 47 -0.74 -10.92 10.74
CA LEU A 47 -1.19 -9.52 10.59
C LEU A 47 -0.03 -8.54 10.70
N GLY A 48 0.89 -8.76 11.65
CA GLY A 48 2.10 -7.97 11.81
C GLY A 48 3.03 -8.08 10.59
N ALA A 49 3.23 -9.29 10.07
CA ALA A 49 4.01 -9.52 8.85
C ALA A 49 3.41 -8.78 7.64
N GLY A 50 2.09 -8.85 7.46
CA GLY A 50 1.38 -8.08 6.43
C GLY A 50 1.56 -6.57 6.58
N CYS A 51 1.47 -6.06 7.82
CA CYS A 51 1.70 -4.63 8.07
C CYS A 51 3.13 -4.21 7.75
N ARG A 52 4.15 -5.01 8.11
CA ARG A 52 5.56 -4.71 7.77
C ARG A 52 5.80 -4.69 6.26
N SER A 53 5.19 -5.61 5.53
CA SER A 53 5.27 -5.61 4.06
C SER A 53 4.66 -4.34 3.45
N LEU A 54 3.50 -3.89 3.95
CA LEU A 54 2.89 -2.64 3.50
C LEU A 54 3.73 -1.42 3.90
N ALA A 55 4.29 -1.40 5.12
CA ALA A 55 5.19 -0.34 5.57
C ALA A 55 6.41 -0.19 4.65
N ALA A 56 7.03 -1.32 4.27
CA ALA A 56 8.14 -1.32 3.32
C ALA A 56 7.74 -0.80 1.92
N LEU A 57 6.53 -1.10 1.45
CA LEU A 57 6.01 -0.57 0.18
C LEU A 57 5.76 0.94 0.23
N LEU A 58 5.10 1.43 1.29
CA LEU A 58 4.85 2.86 1.47
C LEU A 58 6.16 3.65 1.57
N ASP A 59 7.13 3.11 2.32
CA ASP A 59 8.46 3.69 2.47
C ASP A 59 9.25 3.69 1.15
N ARG A 60 9.09 2.65 0.32
CA ARG A 60 9.65 2.62 -1.04
C ARG A 60 9.01 3.68 -1.94
N TRP A 61 7.68 3.82 -1.92
CA TRP A 61 6.97 4.79 -2.75
C TRP A 61 7.24 6.22 -2.33
N TYR A 62 7.32 6.50 -1.03
CA TYR A 62 7.71 7.81 -0.53
C TYR A 62 9.08 8.27 -1.05
N ARG A 63 10.02 7.33 -1.27
CA ARG A 63 11.35 7.65 -1.85
C ARG A 63 11.35 7.68 -3.38
N ASP A 64 10.29 7.25 -4.05
CA ASP A 64 10.18 7.33 -5.50
C ASP A 64 9.58 8.70 -5.86
N PRO A 65 10.36 9.65 -6.42
CA PRO A 65 9.88 11.01 -6.69
C PRO A 65 8.76 11.05 -7.73
N ARG A 66 8.48 9.93 -8.42
CA ARG A 66 7.36 9.83 -9.33
C ARG A 66 6.06 9.57 -8.57
N VAL A 67 6.06 8.94 -7.40
CA VAL A 67 4.82 8.61 -6.67
C VAL A 67 4.37 9.80 -5.84
N ALA A 68 3.30 10.47 -6.26
CA ALA A 68 2.74 11.56 -5.44
C ALA A 68 1.76 11.06 -4.39
N THR A 69 1.12 9.91 -4.63
CA THR A 69 0.06 9.45 -3.75
C THR A 69 -0.14 7.94 -3.82
N ALA A 70 -0.62 7.37 -2.71
CA ALA A 70 -1.04 5.99 -2.62
C ALA A 70 -2.33 5.87 -1.81
N PHE A 71 -3.26 5.06 -2.32
CA PHE A 71 -4.57 4.85 -1.71
C PHE A 71 -4.73 3.42 -1.22
N GLN A 72 -5.26 3.29 -0.01
CA GLN A 72 -5.68 2.01 0.55
C GLN A 72 -6.94 1.51 -0.14
N TYR A 73 -6.90 0.30 -0.67
CA TYR A 73 -8.06 -0.50 -1.04
C TYR A 73 -8.21 -1.62 0.00
N THR A 74 -9.25 -1.68 0.82
CA THR A 74 -10.35 -0.74 1.07
C THR A 74 -10.44 -0.49 2.60
N LEU A 75 -11.40 0.31 3.09
CA LEU A 75 -11.54 0.54 4.53
C LEU A 75 -11.94 -0.75 5.27
N ARG A 76 -13.00 -1.43 4.81
CA ARG A 76 -13.50 -2.69 5.36
C ARG A 76 -13.15 -3.83 4.41
N ASP A 77 -12.66 -4.95 4.93
CA ASP A 77 -12.33 -6.13 4.11
C ASP A 77 -13.50 -6.51 3.20
N ASP A 78 -13.19 -6.68 1.91
CA ASP A 78 -14.06 -7.34 0.93
C ASP A 78 -13.74 -8.84 0.93
N PRO A 79 -14.72 -9.76 1.03
CA PRO A 79 -14.45 -11.20 1.00
C PRO A 79 -13.74 -11.70 -0.26
N GLY A 80 -13.92 -11.04 -1.41
CA GLY A 80 -13.23 -11.34 -2.66
C GLY A 80 -11.80 -10.79 -2.71
N PHE A 81 -11.53 -9.70 -1.97
CA PHE A 81 -10.21 -9.07 -1.88
C PHE A 81 -9.94 -8.58 -0.44
N PRO A 82 -9.55 -9.49 0.48
CA PRO A 82 -9.45 -9.20 1.91
C PRO A 82 -8.11 -8.49 2.25
N VAL A 83 -8.00 -7.24 1.81
CA VAL A 83 -6.83 -6.36 1.96
C VAL A 83 -7.12 -5.10 2.77
N GLY A 84 -8.32 -4.97 3.34
CA GLY A 84 -8.80 -3.78 4.02
C GLY A 84 -8.17 -3.49 5.39
N LEU A 85 -8.63 -2.42 6.03
CA LEU A 85 -8.11 -1.95 7.32
C LEU A 85 -8.90 -2.44 8.53
N SER A 86 -10.10 -2.95 8.32
CA SER A 86 -10.93 -3.55 9.36
C SER A 86 -11.63 -4.80 8.84
N PRO A 87 -12.03 -5.72 9.72
CA PRO A 87 -12.83 -6.87 9.33
C PRO A 87 -14.18 -6.46 8.69
N PRO A 88 -14.86 -7.38 7.97
CA PRO A 88 -16.18 -7.12 7.38
C PRO A 88 -17.28 -6.93 8.45
N ALA A 89 -17.12 -7.61 9.59
CA ALA A 89 -18.00 -7.51 10.76
C ALA A 89 -17.43 -6.54 11.81
N THR A 90 -18.21 -6.26 12.87
CA THR A 90 -17.74 -5.49 14.03
C THR A 90 -16.55 -6.20 14.69
N GLY A 91 -15.42 -5.51 14.74
CA GLY A 91 -14.18 -6.01 15.33
C GLY A 91 -13.10 -4.93 15.36
N PRO A 92 -11.98 -5.17 16.05
CA PRO A 92 -10.87 -4.23 16.08
C PRO A 92 -10.27 -4.05 14.67
N PRO A 93 -9.79 -2.85 14.33
CA PRO A 93 -9.09 -2.64 13.06
C PRO A 93 -7.78 -3.44 13.04
N TYR A 94 -7.33 -3.82 11.84
CA TYR A 94 -6.05 -4.49 11.64
C TYR A 94 -4.87 -3.53 11.91
N PRO A 95 -3.66 -4.06 12.17
CA PRO A 95 -2.46 -3.24 12.36
C PRO A 95 -2.20 -2.19 11.26
N THR A 96 -2.57 -2.51 10.02
CA THR A 96 -2.44 -1.59 8.87
C THR A 96 -3.24 -0.29 9.05
N PHE A 97 -4.33 -0.29 9.82
CA PHE A 97 -5.07 0.94 10.14
C PHE A 97 -4.19 1.92 10.92
N ALA A 98 -3.42 1.44 11.91
CA ALA A 98 -2.50 2.28 12.68
C ALA A 98 -1.37 2.83 11.79
N LEU A 99 -0.90 2.03 10.83
CA LEU A 99 0.08 2.47 9.83
C LEU A 99 -0.45 3.63 8.99
N TRP A 100 -1.64 3.50 8.41
CA TRP A 100 -2.26 4.58 7.63
C TRP A 100 -2.54 5.83 8.45
N ARG A 101 -2.99 5.68 9.71
CA ARG A 101 -3.13 6.83 10.61
C ARG A 101 -1.81 7.55 10.85
N ALA A 102 -0.71 6.82 11.02
CA ALA A 102 0.60 7.43 11.22
C ALA A 102 1.08 8.19 9.97
N TRP A 103 0.83 7.66 8.77
CA TRP A 103 1.13 8.36 7.52
C TRP A 103 0.26 9.59 7.31
N GLY A 104 -1.04 9.50 7.60
CA GLY A 104 -1.98 10.62 7.46
C GLY A 104 -1.83 11.72 8.53
N ALA A 105 -1.20 11.42 9.66
CA ALA A 105 -0.95 12.39 10.73
C ALA A 105 0.32 13.23 10.51
N ARG A 106 1.05 13.01 9.41
CA ARG A 106 2.23 13.80 9.10
C ARG A 106 1.85 15.26 8.80
N PRO A 107 2.69 16.23 9.20
CA PRO A 107 2.38 17.65 9.02
C PRO A 107 2.35 18.07 7.55
N ASP A 108 3.18 17.43 6.71
CA ASP A 108 3.23 17.67 5.28
C ASP A 108 3.79 16.45 4.50
N PRO A 109 3.66 16.42 3.15
CA PRO A 109 4.15 15.33 2.30
C PRO A 109 5.67 15.17 2.21
N THR A 110 6.47 16.13 2.67
CA THR A 110 7.94 16.08 2.68
C THR A 110 8.53 15.62 4.02
N ALA A 111 7.76 15.68 5.12
CA ALA A 111 8.15 15.13 6.42
C ALA A 111 8.68 13.68 6.30
N PRO A 112 9.59 13.23 7.19
CA PRO A 112 10.13 11.88 7.11
C PRO A 112 9.01 10.82 7.25
N PRO A 113 9.23 9.58 6.74
CA PRO A 113 8.32 8.46 6.98
C PRO A 113 8.07 8.28 8.49
N PRO A 114 6.84 7.98 8.90
CA PRO A 114 6.56 7.73 10.31
C PRO A 114 7.27 6.46 10.79
N PRO A 115 7.63 6.37 12.08
CA PRO A 115 8.15 5.13 12.64
C PRO A 115 7.10 4.02 12.55
N LEU A 116 7.55 2.76 12.47
CA LEU A 116 6.64 1.61 12.44
C LEU A 116 5.77 1.58 13.72
N PRO A 117 4.42 1.64 13.59
CA PRO A 117 3.52 1.62 14.75
C PRO A 117 3.64 0.33 15.55
N ALA A 118 3.39 0.39 16.87
CA ALA A 118 3.47 -0.77 17.76
C ALA A 118 2.64 -1.98 17.31
N PRO A 119 1.39 -1.83 16.79
CA PRO A 119 0.62 -2.97 16.29
C PRO A 119 1.25 -3.72 15.11
N CYS A 120 2.23 -3.12 14.42
CA CYS A 120 2.91 -3.69 13.27
C CYS A 120 4.26 -4.34 13.61
N ARG A 121 4.68 -4.29 14.87
CA ARG A 121 5.93 -4.88 15.34
C ARG A 121 5.74 -6.37 15.62
#